data_AF-A0A2B6R9Y2-F1
#
_entry.id   AF-A0A2B6R9Y2-F1
#
_cell.length_a   1.000
_cell.length_b   1.000
_cell.length_c   1.000
_cell.angle_alpha   90.00
_cell.angle_beta   90.00
_cell.angle_gamma   90.00
#
_symmetry.space_group_name_H-M   'P 1'
#
loop_
_entity.id
_entity.type
_entity.pdbx_description
1 polymer ?
#
loop_
_entity_poly.entity_id
_entity_poly.type
_entity_poly.pdbx_seq_one_letter_code
_entity_poly.pdbx_strand_id
1 'polypeptide(L)'
;LNVNAKYLDNALNIDFNAVANGEKKVMVAAYKQIFYTVSAELPNNPSDLFDNSVTFDELTRKGVSKAAPPVMVSNVAYGRTVYVKLETSSKSKDVQAAFKALIKNQSVEASGQ
;
A
#
# COMPACT_ATOMS: atom_id res chain seq x y z
N LEU A 1 -1.65 3.17 -4.71
CA LEU A 1 -1.96 1.98 -3.87
C LEU A 1 -1.26 1.98 -2.51
N ASN A 2 -0.18 2.75 -2.30
CA ASN A 2 0.58 2.79 -1.04
C ASN A 2 0.96 1.37 -0.55
N VAL A 3 1.60 0.63 -1.45
CA VAL A 3 2.09 -0.74 -1.29
C VAL A 3 3.44 -0.83 -2.01
N ASN A 4 4.32 -1.71 -1.53
CA ASN A 4 5.55 -2.03 -2.21
C ASN A 4 5.27 -2.67 -3.58
N ALA A 5 5.88 -2.15 -4.65
CA ALA A 5 5.64 -2.63 -6.01
C ALA A 5 6.10 -4.08 -6.22
N LYS A 6 7.23 -4.49 -5.64
CA LYS A 6 7.73 -5.88 -5.74
C LYS A 6 6.80 -6.86 -5.03
N TYR A 7 6.27 -6.48 -3.87
CA TYR A 7 5.27 -7.29 -3.18
C TYR A 7 4.03 -7.47 -4.05
N LEU A 8 3.54 -6.39 -4.67
CA LEU A 8 2.36 -6.43 -5.51
C LEU A 8 2.57 -7.29 -6.76
N ASP A 9 3.74 -7.16 -7.40
CA ASP A 9 4.13 -7.95 -8.56
C ASP A 9 4.19 -9.44 -8.23
N ASN A 10 4.90 -9.82 -7.16
CA ASN A 10 5.00 -11.21 -6.73
C ASN A 10 3.64 -11.82 -6.34
N ALA A 11 2.74 -11.02 -5.75
CA ALA A 11 1.45 -11.51 -5.29
C ALA A 11 0.40 -11.62 -6.42
N LEU A 12 0.44 -10.74 -7.41
CA LEU A 12 -0.58 -10.65 -8.47
C LEU A 12 -0.07 -11.06 -9.86
N ASN A 13 1.24 -11.31 -9.99
CA ASN A 13 1.94 -11.62 -11.24
C ASN A 13 1.56 -10.61 -12.34
N ILE A 14 2.03 -9.36 -12.19
CA ILE A 14 1.66 -8.28 -13.09
C ILE A 14 2.68 -8.23 -14.24
N ASP A 15 2.21 -8.51 -15.45
CA ASP A 15 3.04 -8.40 -16.64
C ASP A 15 3.21 -6.93 -17.06
N PHE A 16 4.16 -6.25 -16.42
CA PHE A 16 4.45 -4.84 -16.70
C PHE A 16 4.95 -4.62 -18.14
N ASN A 17 5.57 -5.61 -18.77
CA ASN A 17 6.02 -5.52 -20.16
C ASN A 17 4.83 -5.49 -21.12
N ALA A 18 3.87 -6.42 -20.95
CA ALA A 18 2.65 -6.42 -21.74
C ALA A 18 1.79 -5.16 -21.51
N VAL A 19 1.82 -4.59 -20.30
CA VAL A 19 1.18 -3.29 -20.03
C VAL A 19 1.88 -2.16 -20.77
N ALA A 20 3.22 -2.11 -20.72
CA ALA A 20 4.02 -1.08 -21.40
C ALA A 20 3.87 -1.12 -22.93
N ASN A 21 3.79 -2.32 -23.51
CA ASN A 21 3.56 -2.54 -24.94
C ASN A 21 2.10 -2.32 -25.36
N GLY A 22 1.21 -2.00 -24.42
CA GLY A 22 -0.22 -1.83 -24.66
C GLY A 22 -0.94 -3.14 -25.00
N GLU A 23 -0.31 -4.30 -24.81
CA GLU A 23 -0.86 -5.64 -25.02
C GLU A 23 -1.97 -5.96 -24.01
N LYS A 24 -1.79 -5.53 -22.76
CA LYS A 24 -2.74 -5.69 -21.65
C LYS A 24 -3.09 -4.37 -20.99
N LYS A 25 -4.33 -4.27 -20.50
CA LYS A 25 -4.78 -3.22 -19.58
C LYS A 25 -5.06 -3.87 -18.23
N VAL A 26 -4.36 -3.39 -17.20
CA VAL A 26 -4.45 -3.93 -15.83
C VAL A 26 -4.93 -2.83 -14.87
N MET A 27 -5.90 -3.16 -14.03
CA MET A 27 -6.31 -2.37 -12.87
C MET A 27 -6.12 -3.20 -11.61
N VAL A 28 -5.57 -2.58 -10.57
CA VAL A 28 -5.41 -3.21 -9.25
C VAL A 28 -6.19 -2.42 -8.22
N ALA A 29 -7.04 -3.11 -7.47
CA ALA A 29 -7.73 -2.59 -6.31
C ALA A 29 -7.13 -3.18 -5.02
N ALA A 30 -7.05 -2.36 -3.97
CA ALA A 30 -6.55 -2.77 -2.65
C ALA A 30 -7.60 -2.46 -1.59
N TYR A 31 -8.06 -3.51 -0.89
CA TYR A 31 -9.06 -3.43 0.17
C TYR A 31 -8.38 -3.65 1.51
N LYS A 32 -8.09 -2.56 2.24
CA LYS A 32 -7.55 -2.61 3.59
C LYS A 32 -8.70 -2.81 4.58
N GLN A 33 -8.79 -3.99 5.16
CA GLN A 33 -9.78 -4.34 6.19
C GLN A 33 -9.09 -4.22 7.56
N ILE A 34 -9.24 -3.05 8.19
CA ILE A 34 -8.68 -2.78 9.52
C ILE A 34 -9.68 -3.31 10.55
N PHE A 35 -9.23 -4.21 11.42
CA PHE A 35 -10.04 -4.77 12.49
C PHE A 35 -9.93 -3.93 13.75
N TYR A 36 -8.71 -3.51 14.09
CA TYR A 36 -8.44 -2.62 15.20
C TYR A 36 -7.12 -1.88 14.97
N THR A 37 -6.89 -0.86 15.78
CA THR A 37 -5.63 -0.10 15.82
C THR A 37 -5.10 -0.12 17.23
N VAL A 38 -3.77 -0.19 17.38
CA VAL A 38 -3.10 -0.02 18.66
C VAL A 38 -2.24 1.22 18.57
N SER A 39 -2.47 2.15 19.50
CA SER A 39 -1.74 3.40 19.61
C SER A 39 -0.79 3.35 20.81
N ALA A 40 0.36 4.01 20.68
CA ALA A 40 1.24 4.33 21.80
C ALA A 40 1.09 5.81 22.15
N GLU A 41 1.10 6.14 23.44
CA GLU A 41 1.08 7.52 23.89
C GLU A 41 2.37 8.23 23.48
N LEU A 42 2.25 9.48 23.03
CA LEU A 42 3.40 10.27 22.65
C LEU A 42 4.14 10.72 23.92
N PRO A 43 5.48 10.59 23.95
CA PRO A 43 6.27 11.05 25.09
C PRO A 43 6.22 12.58 25.17
N ASN A 44 6.37 13.13 26.37
CA ASN A 44 6.46 14.59 26.54
C ASN A 44 7.81 15.11 26.03
N ASN A 45 8.87 14.34 26.23
CA ASN A 45 10.22 14.61 25.72
C ASN A 45 10.80 13.37 25.03
N PRO A 46 11.66 13.52 24.00
CA PRO A 46 12.29 12.36 23.35
C PRO A 46 13.06 11.43 24.30
N SER A 47 13.62 11.97 25.40
CA SER A 47 14.32 11.20 26.43
C SER A 47 13.43 10.17 27.12
N ASP A 48 12.11 10.40 27.21
CA ASP A 48 11.19 9.53 27.94
C ASP A 48 11.03 8.15 27.26
N LEU A 49 11.49 8.00 26.01
CA LEU A 49 11.51 6.74 25.28
C LEU A 49 12.75 5.88 25.55
N PHE A 50 13.81 6.47 26.11
CA PHE A 50 15.10 5.82 26.26
C PHE A 50 15.41 5.62 27.75
N ASP A 51 16.04 4.48 28.07
CA ASP A 51 16.57 4.28 29.41
C ASP A 51 17.67 5.31 29.71
N ASN A 52 17.83 5.67 30.99
CA ASN A 52 18.80 6.66 31.44
C ASN A 52 20.27 6.32 31.10
N SER A 53 20.57 5.05 30.83
CA SER A 53 21.91 4.60 30.41
C SER A 53 22.23 4.87 28.93
N VAL A 54 21.23 5.21 28.11
CA VAL A 54 21.42 5.42 26.66
C VAL A 54 21.99 6.81 26.39
N THR A 55 23.07 6.86 25.62
CA THR A 55 23.72 8.12 25.20
C THR A 55 23.39 8.48 23.75
N PHE A 56 23.53 9.76 23.40
CA PHE A 56 23.32 10.20 22.00
C PHE A 56 24.36 9.64 21.04
N ASP A 57 25.59 9.36 21.51
CA ASP A 57 26.61 8.68 20.70
C ASP A 57 26.18 7.27 20.32
N GLU A 58 25.47 6.56 21.21
CA GLU A 58 24.89 5.27 20.86
C GLU A 58 23.82 5.40 19.76
N LEU A 59 22.96 6.43 19.84
CA LEU A 59 21.95 6.69 18.80
C LEU A 59 22.61 7.02 17.46
N THR A 60 23.64 7.85 17.48
CA THR A 60 24.41 8.21 16.27
C THR A 60 25.10 6.99 15.68
N ARG A 61 25.70 6.13 16.51
CA ARG A 61 26.26 4.82 16.08
C ARG A 61 25.20 3.90 15.47
N LYS A 62 23.94 3.99 15.91
CA LYS A 62 22.79 3.28 15.31
C LYS A 62 22.22 3.97 14.07
N GLY A 63 22.81 5.08 13.61
CA GLY A 63 22.48 5.75 12.36
C GLY A 63 21.64 7.02 12.50
N VAL A 64 21.30 7.44 13.72
CA VAL A 64 20.59 8.71 13.94
C VAL A 64 21.45 9.87 13.45
N SER A 65 20.89 10.67 12.54
CA SER A 65 21.56 11.86 12.00
C SER A 65 20.53 12.83 11.43
N LYS A 66 20.98 14.00 10.95
CA LYS A 66 20.08 14.93 10.23
C LYS A 66 19.50 14.32 8.96
N ALA A 67 20.22 13.39 8.32
CA ALA A 67 19.76 12.68 7.12
C ALA A 67 18.87 11.48 7.45
N ALA A 68 18.93 10.97 8.68
CA ALA A 68 18.14 9.86 9.19
C ALA A 68 17.61 10.19 10.59
N PRO A 69 16.63 11.10 10.71
CA PRO A 69 16.06 11.47 11.99
C PRO A 69 15.31 10.28 12.61
N PRO A 70 15.32 10.14 13.95
CA PRO A 70 14.59 9.07 14.62
C PRO A 70 13.08 9.35 14.55
N VAL A 71 12.29 8.28 14.45
CA VAL A 71 10.83 8.34 14.47
C VAL A 71 10.28 7.25 15.39
N MET A 72 9.11 7.50 15.96
CA MET A 72 8.37 6.55 16.79
C MET A 72 7.13 6.08 16.03
N VAL A 73 6.84 4.78 16.12
CA VAL A 73 5.57 4.22 15.64
C VAL A 73 4.48 4.55 16.66
N SER A 74 3.67 5.57 16.38
CA SER A 74 2.60 6.00 17.29
C SER A 74 1.31 5.19 17.14
N ASN A 75 1.09 4.56 15.99
CA ASN A 75 -0.11 3.77 15.75
C ASN A 75 0.15 2.66 14.72
N VAL A 76 -0.40 1.48 14.98
CA VAL A 76 -0.36 0.33 14.07
C VAL A 76 -1.78 -0.17 13.82
N ALA A 77 -2.14 -0.31 12.55
CA ALA A 77 -3.40 -0.91 12.14
C ALA A 77 -3.23 -2.42 11.93
N TYR A 78 -4.08 -3.21 12.58
CA TYR A 78 -4.10 -4.66 12.47
C TYR A 78 -5.35 -5.11 11.71
N GLY A 79 -5.17 -6.08 10.83
CA GLY A 79 -6.23 -6.55 9.96
C GLY A 79 -5.67 -7.34 8.79
N ARG A 80 -6.30 -7.22 7.62
CA ARG A 80 -5.82 -7.84 6.37
C ARG A 80 -5.98 -6.88 5.20
N THR A 81 -5.18 -7.08 4.17
CA THR A 81 -5.36 -6.39 2.88
C THR A 81 -5.63 -7.42 1.80
N VAL A 82 -6.71 -7.22 1.05
CA VAL A 82 -7.02 -8.02 -0.15
C VAL A 82 -6.67 -7.20 -1.38
N TYR A 83 -5.88 -7.81 -2.28
CA TYR A 83 -5.56 -7.21 -3.55
C TYR A 83 -6.31 -7.93 -4.68
N VAL A 84 -6.91 -7.17 -5.58
CA VAL A 84 -7.67 -7.70 -6.72
C VAL A 84 -7.08 -7.15 -8.00
N LYS A 85 -6.73 -8.04 -8.93
CA LYS A 85 -6.25 -7.70 -10.28
C LYS A 85 -7.37 -7.91 -11.29
N LEU A 86 -7.70 -6.86 -12.05
CA LEU A 86 -8.53 -6.93 -13.25
C LEU A 86 -7.62 -6.74 -14.46
N GLU A 87 -7.64 -7.70 -15.38
CA GLU A 87 -6.73 -7.73 -16.53
C GLU A 87 -7.52 -8.06 -17.81
N THR A 88 -7.22 -7.36 -18.90
CA THR A 88 -7.80 -7.64 -20.22
C THR A 88 -6.82 -7.32 -21.33
N SER A 89 -6.93 -8.01 -22.46
CA SER A 89 -6.22 -7.69 -23.70
C SER A 89 -6.98 -6.67 -24.58
N SER A 90 -8.21 -6.31 -24.20
CA SER A 90 -9.06 -5.39 -24.96
C SER A 90 -8.41 -4.03 -25.16
N LYS A 91 -8.47 -3.53 -26.40
CA LYS A 91 -7.98 -2.19 -26.76
C LYS A 91 -9.03 -1.10 -26.55
N SER A 92 -10.27 -1.46 -26.22
CA SER A 92 -11.37 -0.51 -26.03
C SER A 92 -10.98 0.62 -25.08
N LYS A 93 -11.39 1.85 -25.43
CA LYS A 93 -11.22 3.04 -24.58
C LYS A 93 -12.02 2.94 -23.27
N ASP A 94 -13.04 2.09 -23.22
CA ASP A 94 -13.98 2.00 -22.10
C ASP A 94 -13.57 1.00 -21.01
N VAL A 95 -12.42 0.31 -21.16
CA VAL A 95 -11.95 -0.71 -20.20
C VAL A 95 -11.88 -0.19 -18.76
N GLN A 96 -11.38 1.03 -18.56
CA GLN A 96 -11.30 1.60 -17.21
C GLN A 96 -12.70 1.87 -16.63
N ALA A 97 -13.65 2.33 -17.45
CA ALA A 97 -15.02 2.58 -17.03
C ALA A 97 -15.72 1.26 -16.67
N ALA A 98 -15.56 0.22 -17.51
CA ALA A 98 -16.08 -1.11 -17.26
C ALA A 98 -15.55 -1.71 -15.95
N PHE A 99 -14.24 -1.63 -15.69
CA PHE A 99 -13.66 -2.09 -14.43
C PHE A 99 -14.21 -1.32 -13.21
N LYS A 100 -14.37 0.00 -13.31
CA LYS A 100 -14.98 0.80 -12.24
C LYS A 100 -16.44 0.43 -12.00
N ALA A 101 -17.22 0.20 -13.06
CA ALA A 101 -18.63 -0.19 -12.96
C ALA A 101 -18.77 -1.56 -12.26
N LEU A 102 -17.93 -2.53 -12.64
CA LEU A 102 -17.88 -3.87 -12.04
C LEU A 102 -17.59 -3.80 -10.54
N ILE A 103 -16.56 -3.05 -10.15
CA ILE A 103 -16.19 -2.90 -8.73
C ILE A 103 -17.29 -2.20 -7.92
N LYS A 104 -18.01 -1.25 -8.53
CA LYS A 104 -19.09 -0.49 -7.87
C LYS A 104 -20.44 -1.21 -7.88
N ASN A 105 -20.50 -2.43 -8.43
CA ASN A 105 -21.72 -3.23 -8.55
C ASN A 105 -22.86 -2.50 -9.28
N GLN A 106 -22.53 -1.63 -10.25
CA GLN A 106 -23.53 -1.17 -11.21
C GLN A 106 -23.72 -2.31 -12.20
N SER A 107 -24.94 -2.79 -12.44
CA SER A 107 -25.27 -3.92 -13.30
C SER A 107 -24.51 -3.86 -14.65
N VAL A 108 -23.36 -4.54 -14.75
CA VAL A 108 -22.47 -4.49 -15.94
C VAL A 108 -22.94 -5.46 -17.02
N GLU A 109 -23.87 -6.37 -16.69
CA GLU A 109 -24.41 -7.36 -17.64
C GLU A 109 -25.29 -6.75 -18.75
N ALA A 110 -25.74 -5.50 -18.59
CA ALA A 110 -26.76 -4.89 -19.47
C ALA A 110 -26.22 -4.00 -20.61
N SER A 111 -24.91 -3.76 -20.71
CA SER A 111 -24.35 -2.78 -21.68
C SER A 111 -23.91 -3.38 -23.02
N GLY A 112 -24.17 -4.67 -23.26
CA GLY A 112 -23.75 -5.41 -24.46
C GLY A 112 -24.87 -6.05 -25.29
N GLN A 113 -26.14 -5.71 -25.05
CA GLN A 113 -27.28 -6.07 -25.91
C GLN A 113 -27.70 -4.90 -26.81
#